data_AF-A0A967SU02-F1
#
_entry.id   AF-A0A967SU02-F1
#
_cell.length_a   1.000
_cell.length_b   1.000
_cell.length_c   1.000
_cell.angle_alpha   90.00
_cell.angle_beta   90.00
_cell.angle_gamma   90.00
#
_symmetry.space_group_name_H-M   'P 1'
#
loop_
_entity.id
_entity.type
_entity.pdbx_description
1 polymer ?
#
loop_
_entity_poly.entity_id
_entity_poly.type
_entity_poly.pdbx_seq_one_letter_code
_entity_poly.pdbx_strand_id
1 'polypeptide(L)'
;GAIYSGLEGSHYFHDVSKRQAEFFGNISVRLLEGLSLGFHLSFEMINDQLSLPIGDASLEDVLLQQRELATDFNLYGSVSIS
;
A
#
# COMPACT_ATOMS: atom_id res chain seq x y z
N GLY A 1 -21.74 14.05 -2.22
CA GLY A 1 -20.47 13.35 -1.95
C GLY A 1 -20.13 12.46 -3.12
N ALA A 2 -18.97 11.82 -3.10
CA ALA A 2 -18.52 10.86 -4.12
C ALA A 2 -17.80 9.70 -3.45
N ILE A 3 -17.90 8.52 -4.05
CA ILE A 3 -17.17 7.31 -3.63
C ILE A 3 -16.46 6.77 -4.86
N TYR A 4 -15.18 6.45 -4.69
CA TYR A 4 -14.35 5.85 -5.71
C TYR A 4 -13.53 4.73 -5.08
N SER A 5 -13.45 3.58 -5.73
CA SER A 5 -12.60 2.48 -5.29
C SER A 5 -12.18 1.65 -6.49
N GLY A 6 -11.05 0.96 -6.36
CA GLY A 6 -10.54 0.09 -7.39
C GLY A 6 -9.68 -1.02 -6.82
N LEU A 7 -9.42 -1.99 -7.70
CA LEU A 7 -8.52 -3.10 -7.47
C LEU A 7 -7.54 -3.15 -8.65
N GLU A 8 -6.26 -3.16 -8.35
CA GLU A 8 -5.18 -3.35 -9.31
C GLU A 8 -4.34 -4.54 -8.88
N GLY A 9 -3.71 -5.23 -9.83
CA GLY A 9 -2.78 -6.31 -9.51
C GLY A 9 -1.94 -6.71 -10.71
N SER A 10 -0.77 -7.26 -10.42
CA SER A 10 0.19 -7.69 -11.43
C SER A 10 0.96 -8.93 -10.95
N HIS A 11 1.57 -9.65 -11.89
CA HIS A 11 2.41 -10.80 -11.59
C HIS A 11 3.46 -11.00 -12.70
N TYR A 12 4.50 -11.77 -12.39
CA TYR A 12 5.50 -12.18 -13.37
C TYR A 12 5.03 -13.42 -14.13
N PHE A 13 5.03 -13.38 -15.47
CA PHE A 13 4.56 -14.49 -16.30
C PHE A 13 5.35 -15.80 -16.10
N HIS A 14 6.64 -15.70 -15.78
CA HIS A 14 7.49 -16.87 -15.55
C HIS A 14 7.39 -17.41 -14.11
N ASP A 15 6.74 -16.67 -13.21
CA ASP A 15 6.62 -17.01 -11.80
C ASP A 15 5.47 -16.24 -11.13
N VAL A 16 4.28 -16.83 -11.14
CA VAL A 16 3.05 -16.23 -10.59
C VAL A 16 3.06 -16.09 -9.07
N SER A 17 4.06 -16.70 -8.38
CA SER A 17 4.23 -16.48 -6.94
C SER A 17 4.70 -15.06 -6.64
N LYS A 18 5.39 -14.42 -7.61
CA LYS A 18 5.77 -13.02 -7.59
C LYS A 18 4.62 -12.20 -8.14
N ARG A 19 3.84 -11.65 -7.22
CA ARG A 19 2.65 -10.86 -7.54
C ARG A 19 2.48 -9.73 -6.55
N GLN A 20 1.75 -8.71 -6.97
CA GLN A 20 1.24 -7.66 -6.10
C GLN A 20 -0.24 -7.44 -6.39
N ALA A 21 -0.96 -6.93 -5.40
CA ALA A 21 -2.33 -6.50 -5.57
C ALA A 21 -2.61 -5.31 -4.64
N GLU A 22 -3.23 -4.27 -5.19
CA GLU A 22 -3.63 -3.07 -4.47
C GLU A 22 -5.15 -2.92 -4.50
N PHE A 23 -5.73 -2.65 -3.33
CA PHE A 23 -7.06 -2.08 -3.19
C PHE A 23 -6.93 -0.63 -2.75
N PHE A 24 -7.56 0.28 -3.48
CA PHE A 24 -7.63 1.69 -3.08
C PHE A 24 -9.08 2.17 -3.00
N GLY A 25 -9.33 3.11 -2.09
CA GLY A 25 -10.65 3.67 -1.80
C GLY A 25 -10.57 5.14 -1.41
N ASN A 26 -11.50 5.93 -1.93
CA ASN A 26 -11.69 7.34 -1.62
C ASN A 26 -13.17 7.61 -1.38
N ILE A 27 -13.49 8.25 -0.26
CA ILE A 27 -14.85 8.65 0.10
C ILE A 27 -14.83 10.15 0.40
N SER A 28 -15.72 10.91 -0.25
CA SER A 28 -15.93 12.33 0.03
C SER A 28 -17.38 12.56 0.45
N VAL A 29 -17.56 13.09 1.66
CA VAL A 29 -18.85 13.43 2.24
C VAL A 29 -18.95 14.94 2.36
N ARG A 30 -19.93 15.55 1.69
CA ARG A 30 -20.23 16.98 1.86
C ARG A 30 -21.08 17.13 3.12
N LEU A 31 -20.56 17.85 4.10
CA LEU A 31 -21.28 18.12 5.36
C LEU A 31 -22.17 19.35 5.19
N LEU A 32 -21.58 20.44 4.68
CA LEU A 32 -22.24 21.73 4.47
C LEU A 32 -21.73 22.33 3.14
N GLU A 33 -22.33 23.42 2.69
CA GLU A 33 -21.77 24.18 1.57
C GLU A 33 -20.37 24.70 1.95
N GLY A 34 -19.37 24.43 1.11
CA GLY A 34 -17.98 24.76 1.39
C GLY A 34 -17.27 23.90 2.46
N LEU A 35 -17.89 22.82 2.98
CA LEU A 35 -17.23 21.89 3.92
C LEU A 35 -17.48 20.42 3.57
N SER A 36 -16.39 19.69 3.35
CA SER A 36 -16.39 18.25 3.05
C SER A 36 -15.34 17.51 3.86
N LEU A 37 -15.65 16.25 4.18
CA LEU A 37 -14.74 15.30 4.82
C LEU A 37 -14.33 14.23 3.79
N GLY A 38 -13.03 14.02 3.64
CA GLY A 38 -12.44 13.03 2.77
C GLY A 38 -11.81 11.90 3.56
N PHE A 39 -11.96 10.67 3.08
CA PHE A 39 -11.29 9.48 3.59
C PHE A 39 -10.59 8.79 2.43
N HIS A 40 -9.31 8.50 2.61
CA HIS A 40 -8.52 7.73 1.67
C HIS A 40 -8.00 6.46 2.36
N LEU A 41 -7.99 5.35 1.63
CA LEU A 41 -7.46 4.07 2.07
C LEU A 41 -6.75 3.40 0.89
N SER A 42 -5.56 2.86 1.12
CA SER A 42 -4.86 1.95 0.21
C SER A 42 -4.35 0.74 1.02
N PHE A 43 -4.60 -0.45 0.49
CA PHE A 43 -4.14 -1.72 1.03
C PHE A 43 -3.45 -2.50 -0.09
N GLU A 44 -2.18 -2.84 0.11
CA GLU A 44 -1.33 -3.47 -0.88
C GLU A 44 -0.78 -4.78 -0.32
N MET A 45 -0.85 -5.86 -1.10
CA MET A 45 -0.17 -7.13 -0.83
C MET A 45 1.04 -7.23 -1.76
N ILE A 46 2.22 -7.51 -1.20
CA ILE A 46 3.51 -7.39 -1.91
C ILE A 46 4.30 -8.70 -1.80
N ASN A 47 4.33 -9.49 -2.89
CA ASN A 47 5.04 -10.77 -2.94
C ASN A 47 6.14 -10.82 -4.02
N ASP A 48 6.60 -9.68 -4.53
CA ASP A 48 7.54 -9.60 -5.65
C ASP A 48 8.83 -8.79 -5.36
N GLN A 49 9.22 -8.72 -4.08
CA GLN A 49 10.43 -8.04 -3.60
C GLN A 49 11.74 -8.77 -4.02
N LEU A 50 12.03 -8.78 -5.31
CA LEU A 50 13.18 -9.44 -5.94
C LEU A 50 14.54 -8.84 -5.57
N SER A 51 14.56 -7.58 -5.12
CA SER A 51 15.76 -6.84 -4.72
C SER A 51 16.27 -7.23 -3.32
N LEU A 52 15.50 -7.99 -2.54
CA LEU A 52 15.88 -8.34 -1.18
C LEU A 52 17.09 -9.30 -1.18
N PRO A 53 18.14 -9.01 -0.40
CA PRO A 53 19.30 -9.89 -0.27
C PRO A 53 18.89 -11.27 0.23
N ILE A 54 19.49 -12.32 -0.32
CA ILE A 54 19.29 -13.70 0.15
C ILE A 54 19.88 -13.83 1.57
N GLY A 55 19.06 -14.22 2.55
CA GLY A 55 19.47 -14.48 3.94
C GLY A 55 18.85 -13.50 4.95
N ASP A 56 19.03 -13.79 6.24
CA ASP A 56 18.48 -12.96 7.31
C ASP A 56 19.18 -11.60 7.38
N ALA A 57 18.41 -10.53 7.59
CA ALA A 57 18.97 -9.22 7.91
C ALA A 57 19.48 -9.20 9.36
N SER A 58 20.71 -8.72 9.58
CA SER A 58 21.18 -8.50 10.95
C SER A 58 20.38 -7.37 11.61
N LEU A 59 20.24 -7.42 12.95
CA LEU A 59 19.51 -6.39 13.69
C LEU A 59 20.15 -5.00 13.48
N GLU A 60 21.48 -4.93 13.43
CA GLU A 60 22.20 -3.69 13.09
C GLU A 60 21.85 -3.16 11.69
N ASP A 61 21.78 -4.02 10.66
CA ASP A 61 21.46 -3.59 9.29
C ASP A 61 20.05 -3.00 9.19
N VAL A 62 19.10 -3.58 9.93
CA VAL A 62 17.71 -3.10 9.99
C VAL A 62 17.62 -1.75 10.70
N LEU A 63 18.26 -1.61 11.86
CA LEU A 63 18.24 -0.37 12.64
C LEU A 63 18.95 0.78 11.92
N LEU A 64 19.98 0.48 11.12
CA LEU A 64 20.68 1.44 10.28
C LEU A 64 19.98 1.70 8.94
N GLN A 65 18.81 1.09 8.67
CA GLN A 65 18.07 1.16 7.41
C GLN A 65 18.92 0.81 6.17
N GLN A 66 19.91 -0.07 6.36
CA GLN A 66 20.79 -0.51 5.28
C GLN A 66 20.16 -1.64 4.43
N ARG A 67 19.04 -2.22 4.89
CA ARG A 67 18.26 -3.24 4.19
C ARG A 67 16.76 -3.00 4.33
N GLU A 68 16.05 -3.20 3.22
CA GLU A 68 14.59 -3.26 3.21
C GLU A 68 14.13 -4.58 3.87
N LEU A 69 13.07 -4.51 4.68
CA LEU A 69 12.50 -5.68 5.35
C LEU A 69 11.43 -6.29 4.46
N ALA A 70 11.44 -7.62 4.34
CA ALA A 70 10.38 -8.36 3.67
C ALA A 70 9.03 -7.97 4.29
N THR A 71 8.19 -7.30 3.51
CA THR A 71 6.89 -6.81 3.94
C THR A 71 5.81 -7.50 3.12
N ASP A 72 4.94 -8.28 3.75
CA ASP A 72 3.89 -9.02 3.03
C ASP A 72 2.74 -8.10 2.60
N PHE A 73 2.54 -6.98 3.31
CA PHE A 73 1.49 -6.02 3.01
C PHE A 73 1.82 -4.59 3.49
N ASN A 74 1.30 -3.61 2.79
CA ASN A 74 1.26 -2.20 3.21
C ASN A 74 -0.19 -1.74 3.41
N LEU A 75 -0.40 -0.93 4.45
CA LEU A 75 -1.70 -0.31 4.72
C LEU A 75 -1.49 1.19 4.97
N TYR A 76 -2.11 2.01 4.13
CA TYR A 76 -2.09 3.45 4.25
C TYR A 76 -3.52 3.99 4.29
N GLY A 77 -3.75 5.01 5.13
CA GLY A 77 -5.02 5.71 5.15
C GLY A 77 -4.85 7.13 5.65
N SER A 78 -5.74 8.01 5.20
CA SER A 78 -5.76 9.40 5.63
C SER A 78 -7.18 9.96 5.68
N VAL A 79 -7.33 11.01 6.49
CA VAL A 79 -8.55 11.80 6.60
C VAL A 79 -8.22 13.23 6.25
N SER A 80 -9.04 13.85 5.39
CA SER A 80 -8.87 15.23 4.94
C SER A 80 -10.13 16.05 5.16
N ILE A 81 -9.96 17.36 5.33
CA ILE A 81 -11.05 18.33 5.40
C ILE A 81 -10.82 19.39 4.32
N SER A 82 -11.86 19.76 3.59
CA SER A 82 -11.80 20.72 2.48
C SER A 82 -13.06 21.58 2.39
#